data_AF-A0AA36JGN5-F1
#
_entry.id   AF-A0AA36JGN5-F1
#
_cell.length_a   1.000
_cell.length_b   1.000
_cell.length_c   1.000
_cell.angle_alpha   90.00
_cell.angle_beta   90.00
_cell.angle_gamma   90.00
#
_symmetry.space_group_name_H-M   'P 1'
#
loop_
_entity.id
_entity.type
_entity.pdbx_description
1 polymer ?
#
loop_
_entity_poly.entity_id
_entity_poly.type
_entity_poly.pdbx_seq_one_letter_code
_entity_poly.pdbx_strand_id
1 'polypeptide(L)'
;MAAAERRAPKLLVFDLDQCLWSFDAALPRYGPPHRASDGAVQCQAAAAKPFKEAAEIVRQVNELPDIGPLRVAIASRNAQEKICIALLQHMGLFQDSPGGPGIDRSLLAIYPGSKTTHFQQLAKASGVDFQDMIFFDDKGMNIRAAQSLGIVAQQVSPLRGVTWKDFHAAMGSWHAQRRSSQALTRWLTGKPEVAAVAVVDLVEEDIPVPATDSVVDVVAAASEGTAVMVVDLCE
;
A
#
# COMPACT_ATOMS: atom_id res chain seq x y z
N MET A 1 6.35 13.76 23.70
CA MET A 1 6.07 12.46 23.08
C MET A 1 6.36 12.59 21.59
N ALA A 2 7.40 11.94 21.07
CA ALA A 2 7.61 11.88 19.63
C ALA A 2 6.41 11.16 19.01
N ALA A 3 5.73 11.79 18.04
CA ALA A 3 4.74 11.10 17.25
C ALA A 3 5.42 9.86 16.65
N ALA A 4 4.89 8.66 16.92
CA ALA A 4 5.38 7.46 16.28
C ALA A 4 5.42 7.73 14.76
N GLU A 5 6.59 7.66 14.14
CA GLU A 5 6.74 7.90 12.71
C GLU A 5 5.70 7.05 11.98
N ARG A 6 4.69 7.71 11.42
CA ARG A 6 3.69 7.04 10.61
C ARG A 6 4.41 6.56 9.37
N ARG A 7 4.72 5.26 9.33
CA ARG A 7 5.29 4.62 8.14
C ARG A 7 4.40 4.97 6.94
N ALA A 8 5.03 5.44 5.87
CA ALA A 8 4.43 5.74 4.60
C ALA A 8 5.13 4.92 3.50
N PRO A 9 4.46 4.64 2.37
CA PRO A 9 5.17 4.15 1.19
C PRO A 9 6.26 5.13 0.79
N LYS A 10 7.31 4.63 0.14
CA LYS A 10 8.48 5.42 -0.28
C LYS A 10 8.57 5.56 -1.80
N LEU A 11 7.84 4.72 -2.53
CA LEU A 11 7.83 4.73 -3.99
C LEU A 11 6.43 4.44 -4.54
N LEU A 12 5.89 5.36 -5.35
CA LEU A 12 4.78 5.07 -6.24
C LEU A 12 5.30 4.70 -7.61
N VAL A 13 4.75 3.62 -8.15
CA VAL A 13 5.09 3.14 -9.48
C VAL A 13 3.83 3.17 -10.34
N PHE A 14 3.92 3.78 -11.51
CA PHE A 14 2.82 3.82 -12.48
C PHE A 14 3.20 3.04 -13.74
N ASP A 15 2.24 2.31 -14.30
CA ASP A 15 2.25 1.99 -15.73
C ASP A 15 1.98 3.25 -16.57
N LEU A 16 2.04 3.15 -17.90
CA LEU A 16 1.83 4.27 -18.80
C LEU A 16 0.50 4.17 -19.55
N ASP A 17 0.43 3.29 -20.53
CA ASP A 17 -0.71 3.16 -21.43
C ASP A 17 -1.94 2.66 -20.66
N GLN A 18 -3.05 3.37 -20.76
CA GLN A 18 -4.28 3.14 -19.98
C GLN A 18 -4.16 3.33 -18.46
N CYS A 19 -3.04 3.85 -17.97
CA CYS A 19 -2.82 4.20 -16.56
C CYS A 19 -2.68 5.72 -16.38
N LEU A 20 -1.68 6.34 -17.03
CA LEU A 20 -1.48 7.79 -17.02
C LEU A 20 -2.18 8.50 -18.18
N TRP A 21 -2.40 7.80 -19.30
CA TRP A 21 -3.08 8.33 -20.47
C TRP A 21 -3.93 7.26 -21.17
N SER A 22 -4.89 7.68 -22.00
CA SER A 22 -5.94 6.80 -22.56
C SER A 22 -5.57 6.09 -23.87
N PHE A 23 -4.28 5.94 -24.16
CA PHE A 23 -3.81 5.47 -25.46
C PHE A 23 -2.57 4.59 -25.35
N ASP A 24 -2.26 3.89 -26.43
CA ASP A 24 -1.03 3.11 -26.58
C ASP A 24 -0.01 3.94 -27.36
N ALA A 25 1.05 4.38 -26.68
CA ALA A 25 2.12 5.19 -27.26
C ALA A 25 2.93 4.45 -28.34
N ALA A 26 2.80 3.13 -28.47
CA ALA A 26 3.45 2.36 -29.54
C ALA A 26 2.72 2.49 -30.89
N LEU A 27 1.48 3.00 -30.92
CA LEU A 27 0.74 3.15 -32.15
C LEU A 27 1.32 4.28 -33.01
N PRO A 28 1.47 4.10 -34.35
CA PRO A 28 2.14 5.07 -35.22
C PRO A 28 1.60 6.51 -35.14
N ARG A 29 0.32 6.70 -34.81
CA ARG A 29 -0.28 8.03 -34.63
C ARG A 29 0.33 8.84 -33.47
N TYR A 30 1.01 8.18 -32.52
CA TYR A 30 1.72 8.78 -31.39
C TYR A 30 3.23 8.84 -31.61
N GLY A 31 3.67 9.22 -32.83
CA GLY A 31 5.06 9.60 -33.08
C GLY A 31 5.54 10.77 -32.18
N PRO A 32 6.78 11.26 -32.38
CA PRO A 32 7.41 12.24 -31.50
C PRO A 32 6.49 13.43 -31.15
N PRO A 33 6.31 13.74 -29.86
CA PRO A 33 5.41 14.80 -29.44
C PRO A 33 6.00 16.18 -29.73
N HIS A 34 5.12 17.14 -29.98
CA HIS A 34 5.42 18.57 -30.11
C HIS A 34 4.31 19.40 -29.45
N ARG A 35 4.57 20.68 -29.20
CA ARG A 35 3.53 21.62 -28.75
C ARG A 35 2.90 22.29 -29.96
N ALA A 36 1.57 22.25 -30.03
CA ALA A 36 0.80 23.06 -30.96
C ALA A 36 0.78 24.53 -30.51
N SER A 37 0.30 25.42 -31.39
CA SER A 37 0.23 26.87 -31.14
C SER A 37 -0.66 27.24 -29.94
N ASP A 38 -1.64 26.40 -29.62
CA ASP A 38 -2.53 26.54 -28.45
C ASP A 38 -1.91 25.95 -27.16
N GLY A 39 -0.67 25.44 -27.23
CA GLY A 39 0.03 24.81 -26.12
C GLY A 39 -0.28 23.32 -25.91
N ALA A 40 -1.25 22.75 -26.63
CA ALA A 40 -1.60 21.33 -26.53
C ALA A 40 -0.44 20.44 -27.00
N VAL A 41 -0.29 19.27 -26.38
CA VAL A 41 0.69 18.28 -26.82
C VAL A 41 0.06 17.45 -27.95
N GLN A 42 0.72 17.47 -29.10
CA GLN A 42 0.32 16.76 -30.30
C GLN A 42 1.41 15.77 -30.71
N CYS A 43 1.00 14.67 -31.32
CA CYS A 43 1.89 13.71 -31.98
C CYS A 43 1.64 13.74 -33.49
N GLN A 44 2.08 12.70 -34.21
CA GLN A 44 1.98 12.62 -35.66
C GLN A 44 0.55 12.80 -36.21
N ALA A 45 -0.44 12.17 -35.58
CA ALA A 45 -1.83 12.23 -36.06
C ALA A 45 -2.86 12.23 -34.91
N ALA A 46 -2.43 12.52 -33.68
CA ALA A 46 -3.29 12.49 -32.52
C ALA A 46 -2.82 13.47 -31.45
N ALA A 47 -3.79 14.05 -30.73
CA ALA A 47 -3.52 14.77 -29.49
C ALA A 47 -3.10 13.78 -28.39
N ALA A 48 -2.14 14.18 -27.56
CA ALA A 48 -1.68 13.41 -26.43
C ALA A 48 -1.95 14.21 -25.15
N LYS A 49 -2.75 13.64 -24.24
CA LYS A 49 -3.00 14.23 -22.93
C LYS A 49 -3.08 13.14 -21.87
N PRO A 50 -2.60 13.41 -20.64
CA PRO A 50 -2.81 12.50 -19.54
C PRO A 50 -4.27 12.54 -19.10
N PHE A 51 -4.69 11.52 -18.34
CA PHE A 51 -5.88 11.64 -17.52
C PHE A 51 -5.68 12.76 -16.49
N LYS A 52 -6.73 13.55 -16.24
CA LYS A 52 -6.66 14.73 -15.38
C LYS A 52 -6.18 14.35 -13.96
N GLU A 53 -6.87 13.40 -13.31
CA GLU A 53 -6.52 12.97 -11.96
C GLU A 53 -5.15 12.28 -11.90
N ALA A 54 -4.79 11.49 -12.91
CA ALA A 54 -3.46 10.88 -12.97
C ALA A 54 -2.34 11.94 -12.96
N ALA A 55 -2.50 13.01 -13.74
CA ALA A 55 -1.55 14.12 -13.76
C ALA A 55 -1.53 14.90 -12.43
N GLU A 56 -2.69 15.10 -11.80
CA GLU A 56 -2.79 15.73 -10.48
C GLU A 56 -2.06 14.90 -9.42
N ILE A 57 -2.31 13.58 -9.34
CA ILE A 57 -1.64 12.67 -8.41
C ILE A 57 -0.12 12.76 -8.59
N VAL A 58 0.39 12.61 -9.82
CA VAL A 58 1.83 12.68 -10.09
C VAL A 58 2.44 14.01 -9.63
N ARG A 59 1.72 15.12 -9.80
CA ARG A 59 2.22 16.48 -9.49
C ARG A 59 1.99 16.93 -8.05
N GLN A 60 1.09 16.29 -7.31
CA GLN A 60 0.67 16.81 -5.99
C GLN A 60 0.86 15.81 -4.87
N VAL A 61 1.21 14.55 -5.16
CA VAL A 61 1.27 13.52 -4.11
C VAL A 61 2.25 13.85 -2.98
N ASN A 62 3.37 14.52 -3.28
CA ASN A 62 4.34 14.96 -2.28
C ASN A 62 3.87 16.16 -1.44
N GLU A 63 2.79 16.82 -1.85
CA GLU A 63 2.20 17.96 -1.14
C GLU A 63 1.07 17.53 -0.20
N LEU A 64 0.65 16.27 -0.26
CA LEU A 64 -0.42 15.76 0.56
C LEU A 64 -0.01 15.70 2.05
N PRO A 65 -0.91 16.10 2.96
CA PRO A 65 -0.65 15.97 4.38
C PRO A 65 -0.48 14.49 4.74
N ASP A 66 0.39 14.22 5.71
CA ASP A 66 0.70 12.87 6.19
C ASP A 66 1.31 11.89 5.16
N ILE A 67 1.71 12.38 3.98
CA ILE A 67 2.55 11.63 3.06
C ILE A 67 4.02 11.94 3.39
N GLY A 68 4.74 10.92 3.84
CA GLY A 68 6.21 11.00 3.98
C GLY A 68 6.89 11.14 2.61
N PRO A 69 8.21 11.37 2.56
CA PRO A 69 8.93 11.54 1.30
C PRO A 69 8.64 10.39 0.31
N LEU A 70 8.03 10.72 -0.83
CA LEU A 70 7.54 9.75 -1.79
C LEU A 70 8.11 10.05 -3.17
N ARG A 71 8.84 9.10 -3.75
CA ARG A 71 9.27 9.23 -5.14
C ARG A 71 8.25 8.60 -6.08
N VAL A 72 8.22 9.09 -7.31
CA VAL A 72 7.37 8.56 -8.37
C VAL A 72 8.24 7.94 -9.47
N ALA A 73 7.92 6.72 -9.85
CA ALA A 73 8.63 5.92 -10.84
C ALA A 73 7.68 5.38 -11.92
N ILE A 74 8.27 4.94 -13.02
CA ILE A 74 7.55 4.35 -14.16
C ILE A 74 8.02 2.91 -14.37
N ALA A 75 7.07 2.00 -14.50
CA ALA A 75 7.29 0.65 -14.98
C ALA A 75 6.34 0.41 -16.14
N SER A 76 6.82 0.41 -17.39
CA SER A 76 5.99 0.21 -18.58
C SER A 76 6.58 -0.80 -19.54
N ARG A 77 5.71 -1.65 -20.09
CA ARG A 77 6.09 -2.66 -21.08
C ARG A 77 6.15 -2.13 -22.51
N ASN A 78 6.01 -0.81 -22.71
CA ASN A 78 6.00 -0.20 -24.03
C ASN A 78 7.39 -0.32 -24.69
N ALA A 79 7.40 -0.62 -25.99
CA ALA A 79 8.64 -0.77 -26.77
C ALA A 79 9.25 0.58 -27.21
N GLN A 80 8.48 1.68 -27.14
CA GLN A 80 8.85 3.00 -27.62
C GLN A 80 9.36 3.89 -26.47
N GLU A 81 10.41 3.46 -25.77
CA GLU A 81 10.98 4.18 -24.61
C GLU A 81 11.17 5.69 -24.87
N LYS A 82 11.82 6.04 -25.98
CA LYS A 82 12.11 7.44 -26.33
C LYS A 82 10.84 8.27 -26.52
N ILE A 83 9.79 7.68 -27.10
CA ILE A 83 8.50 8.35 -27.30
C ILE A 83 7.80 8.54 -25.95
N CYS A 84 7.77 7.51 -25.11
CA CYS A 84 7.19 7.60 -23.77
C CYS A 84 7.87 8.69 -22.93
N ILE A 85 9.21 8.75 -22.93
CA ILE A 85 9.96 9.79 -22.22
C ILE A 85 9.64 11.18 -22.77
N ALA A 86 9.58 11.34 -24.09
CA ALA A 86 9.21 12.61 -24.71
C ALA A 86 7.77 13.03 -24.34
N LEU A 87 6.82 12.09 -24.28
CA LEU A 87 5.44 12.37 -23.85
C LEU A 87 5.42 12.87 -22.40
N LEU A 88 6.09 12.18 -21.48
CA LEU A 88 6.20 12.60 -20.07
C LEU A 88 6.79 14.01 -19.92
N GLN A 89 7.80 14.33 -20.73
CA GLN A 89 8.42 15.66 -20.78
C GLN A 89 7.45 16.73 -21.29
N HIS A 90 6.82 16.51 -22.44
CA HIS A 90 5.92 17.49 -23.06
C HIS A 90 4.64 17.70 -22.23
N MET A 91 4.16 16.66 -21.56
CA MET A 91 3.04 16.73 -20.62
C MET A 91 3.41 17.36 -19.27
N GLY A 92 4.69 17.65 -19.00
CA GLY A 92 5.12 18.25 -17.74
C GLY A 92 4.81 17.36 -16.54
N LEU A 93 5.22 16.09 -16.62
CA LEU A 93 5.01 15.09 -15.56
C LEU A 93 6.28 14.72 -14.81
N PHE A 94 7.44 15.17 -15.26
CA PHE A 94 8.69 14.97 -14.52
C PHE A 94 8.85 15.99 -13.39
N GLN A 95 9.60 15.60 -12.37
CA GLN A 95 10.02 16.52 -11.32
C GLN A 95 10.97 17.61 -11.85
N ASP A 96 10.84 18.82 -11.32
CA ASP A 96 11.72 19.95 -11.62
C ASP A 96 12.99 19.94 -10.74
N SER A 97 12.90 19.33 -9.56
CA SER A 97 14.01 19.19 -8.61
C SER A 97 14.00 17.81 -7.93
N PRO A 98 15.16 17.29 -7.50
CA PRO A 98 15.23 16.03 -6.78
C PRO A 98 14.37 16.04 -5.51
N GLY A 99 13.50 15.04 -5.36
CA GLY A 99 12.60 14.92 -4.21
C GLY A 99 11.37 15.84 -4.26
N GLY A 100 11.21 16.61 -5.34
CA GLY A 100 10.03 17.42 -5.59
C GLY A 100 8.84 16.60 -6.12
N PRO A 101 7.70 17.27 -6.39
CA PRO A 101 6.58 16.64 -7.08
C PRO A 101 6.95 16.21 -8.51
N GLY A 102 6.35 15.12 -8.99
CA GLY A 102 6.57 14.60 -10.34
C GLY A 102 7.41 13.32 -10.41
N ILE A 103 7.52 12.78 -11.63
CA ILE A 103 8.25 11.55 -11.94
C ILE A 103 9.76 11.79 -11.83
N ASP A 104 10.45 10.91 -11.13
CA ASP A 104 11.91 10.88 -11.05
C ASP A 104 12.49 10.30 -12.36
N ARG A 105 13.23 11.12 -13.11
CA ARG A 105 13.87 10.71 -14.37
C ARG A 105 14.87 9.56 -14.21
N SER A 106 15.40 9.36 -13.00
CA SER A 106 16.30 8.24 -12.71
C SER A 106 15.56 6.91 -12.45
N LEU A 107 14.23 6.95 -12.31
CA LEU A 107 13.40 5.79 -11.96
C LEU A 107 12.43 5.42 -13.08
N LEU A 108 12.97 5.27 -14.29
CA LEU A 108 12.25 4.84 -15.48
C LEU A 108 12.66 3.42 -15.88
N ALA A 109 11.70 2.49 -15.83
CA ALA A 109 11.80 1.18 -16.44
C ALA A 109 10.76 1.12 -17.57
N ILE A 110 11.17 1.38 -18.81
CA ILE A 110 10.28 1.40 -19.98
C ILE A 110 10.89 0.52 -21.07
N TYR A 111 10.47 -0.74 -21.13
CA TYR A 111 10.94 -1.70 -22.14
C TYR A 111 10.04 -2.94 -22.22
N PRO A 112 10.03 -3.68 -23.34
CA PRO A 112 9.32 -4.95 -23.42
C PRO A 112 9.87 -5.95 -22.41
N GLY A 113 8.99 -6.62 -21.65
CA GLY A 113 9.42 -7.62 -20.68
C GLY A 113 8.39 -7.91 -19.60
N SER A 114 8.82 -8.57 -18.53
CA SER A 114 7.98 -8.87 -17.36
C SER A 114 8.02 -7.72 -16.36
N LYS A 115 6.89 -7.42 -15.69
CA LYS A 115 6.86 -6.40 -14.62
C LYS A 115 7.77 -6.75 -13.44
N THR A 116 8.02 -8.04 -13.20
CA THR A 116 9.00 -8.50 -12.20
C THR A 116 10.38 -7.89 -12.45
N THR A 117 10.88 -7.94 -13.69
CA THR A 117 12.18 -7.35 -14.06
C THR A 117 12.19 -5.83 -13.88
N HIS A 118 11.08 -5.16 -14.19
CA HIS A 118 10.94 -3.71 -14.01
C HIS A 118 11.04 -3.35 -12.53
N PHE A 119 10.31 -4.05 -11.66
CA PHE A 119 10.37 -3.79 -10.22
C PHE A 119 11.76 -4.07 -9.63
N GLN A 120 12.45 -5.13 -10.07
CA GLN A 120 13.82 -5.40 -9.63
C GLN A 120 14.78 -4.26 -9.99
N GLN A 121 14.69 -3.73 -11.22
CA GLN A 121 15.46 -2.57 -11.64
C GLN A 121 15.13 -1.34 -10.79
N LEU A 122 13.84 -1.06 -10.59
CA LEU A 122 13.40 0.08 -9.78
C LEU A 122 13.85 -0.06 -8.32
N ALA A 123 13.72 -1.24 -7.70
CA ALA A 123 14.21 -1.50 -6.35
C ALA A 123 15.72 -1.26 -6.24
N LYS A 124 16.50 -1.74 -7.21
CA LYS A 124 17.95 -1.53 -7.27
C LYS A 124 18.32 -0.05 -7.42
N ALA A 125 17.66 0.67 -8.33
CA ALA A 125 17.96 2.09 -8.60
C ALA A 125 17.50 3.01 -7.46
N SER A 126 16.37 2.67 -6.84
CA SER A 126 15.74 3.46 -5.80
C SER A 126 16.29 3.15 -4.40
N GLY A 127 16.75 1.92 -4.14
CA GLY A 127 17.05 1.43 -2.79
C GLY A 127 15.80 1.20 -1.93
N VAL A 128 14.61 1.14 -2.54
CA VAL A 128 13.33 0.93 -1.84
C VAL A 128 12.94 -0.54 -1.91
N ASP A 129 12.57 -1.12 -0.77
CA ASP A 129 12.06 -2.49 -0.69
C ASP A 129 10.67 -2.60 -1.34
N PHE A 130 10.35 -3.75 -1.93
CA PHE A 130 9.05 -4.00 -2.58
C PHE A 130 7.85 -3.69 -1.70
N GLN A 131 7.92 -4.07 -0.42
CA GLN A 131 6.85 -3.78 0.54
C GLN A 131 6.62 -2.26 0.71
N ASP A 132 7.62 -1.40 0.52
CA ASP A 132 7.55 0.06 0.64
C ASP A 132 7.05 0.71 -0.67
N MET A 133 6.63 -0.08 -1.66
CA MET A 133 6.10 0.38 -2.94
C MET A 133 4.57 0.24 -3.04
N ILE A 134 3.97 1.12 -3.84
CA ILE A 134 2.61 0.98 -4.37
C ILE A 134 2.66 1.04 -5.89
N PHE A 135 1.84 0.24 -6.57
CA PHE A 135 1.81 0.15 -8.02
C PHE A 135 0.40 0.29 -8.61
N PHE A 136 0.29 1.00 -9.74
CA PHE A 136 -0.95 1.18 -10.50
C PHE A 136 -0.80 0.69 -11.95
N ASP A 137 -1.74 -0.12 -12.44
CA ASP A 137 -1.74 -0.70 -13.80
C ASP A 137 -3.16 -1.15 -14.19
N ASP A 138 -3.52 -1.12 -15.48
CA ASP A 138 -4.83 -1.59 -15.94
C ASP A 138 -4.89 -3.11 -16.11
N LYS A 139 -3.74 -3.77 -16.34
CA LYS A 139 -3.66 -5.20 -16.67
C LYS A 139 -3.52 -6.03 -15.41
N GLY A 140 -4.55 -6.84 -15.13
CA GLY A 140 -4.54 -7.78 -13.99
C GLY A 140 -3.34 -8.73 -13.94
N MET A 141 -2.70 -9.07 -15.07
CA MET A 141 -1.46 -9.87 -15.08
C MET A 141 -0.28 -9.14 -14.42
N ASN A 142 -0.17 -7.83 -14.65
CA ASN A 142 0.89 -6.99 -14.10
C ASN A 142 0.66 -6.77 -12.60
N ILE A 143 -0.61 -6.60 -12.20
CA ILE A 143 -1.04 -6.51 -10.80
C ILE A 143 -0.64 -7.78 -10.02
N ARG A 144 -0.93 -8.96 -10.55
CA ARG A 144 -0.53 -10.23 -9.91
C ARG A 144 0.99 -10.37 -9.78
N ALA A 145 1.74 -9.96 -10.81
CA ALA A 145 3.20 -9.99 -10.77
C ALA A 145 3.75 -9.08 -9.64
N ALA A 146 3.22 -7.87 -9.50
CA ALA A 146 3.59 -6.97 -8.41
C ALA A 146 3.26 -7.56 -7.02
N GLN A 147 2.04 -8.08 -6.84
CA GLN A 147 1.59 -8.69 -5.59
C GLN A 147 2.45 -9.88 -5.17
N SER A 148 2.92 -10.69 -6.13
CA SER A 148 3.82 -11.82 -5.83
C SER A 148 5.18 -11.40 -5.24
N LEU A 149 5.58 -10.13 -5.42
CA LEU A 149 6.78 -9.54 -4.82
C LEU A 149 6.50 -8.85 -3.48
N GLY A 150 5.26 -8.86 -3.00
CA GLY A 150 4.83 -8.15 -1.80
C GLY A 150 4.51 -6.67 -2.00
N ILE A 151 4.44 -6.21 -3.26
CA ILE A 151 4.04 -4.83 -3.62
C ILE A 151 2.52 -4.71 -3.50
N VAL A 152 2.05 -3.63 -2.89
CA VAL A 152 0.62 -3.27 -2.95
C VAL A 152 0.31 -2.77 -4.35
N ALA A 153 -0.59 -3.46 -5.05
CA ALA A 153 -0.93 -3.11 -6.42
C ALA A 153 -2.44 -2.89 -6.56
N GLN A 154 -2.79 -1.78 -7.21
CA GLN A 154 -4.17 -1.37 -7.48
C GLN A 154 -4.43 -1.43 -8.98
N GLN A 155 -5.37 -2.29 -9.38
CA GLN A 155 -5.83 -2.32 -10.76
C GLN A 155 -6.69 -1.09 -11.04
N VAL A 156 -6.39 -0.38 -12.13
CA VAL A 156 -7.14 0.83 -12.53
C VAL A 156 -8.01 0.57 -13.75
N SER A 157 -8.96 1.46 -14.00
CA SER A 157 -9.83 1.36 -15.18
C SER A 157 -9.11 1.92 -16.41
N PRO A 158 -9.02 1.19 -17.53
CA PRO A 158 -8.36 1.71 -18.72
C PRO A 158 -9.08 2.92 -19.34
N LEU A 159 -10.36 3.14 -19.00
CA LEU A 159 -11.14 4.28 -19.48
C LEU A 159 -10.89 5.56 -18.67
N ARG A 160 -10.35 5.45 -17.45
CA ARG A 160 -10.19 6.58 -16.53
C ARG A 160 -8.75 6.77 -16.05
N GLY A 161 -7.90 5.77 -16.26
CA GLY A 161 -6.58 5.71 -15.65
C GLY A 161 -6.66 5.61 -14.14
N VAL A 162 -5.56 5.96 -13.49
CA VAL A 162 -5.50 6.10 -12.03
C VAL A 162 -6.27 7.35 -11.57
N THR A 163 -7.12 7.15 -10.57
CA THR A 163 -7.94 8.21 -9.93
C THR A 163 -7.55 8.41 -8.47
N TRP A 164 -7.99 9.49 -7.86
CA TRP A 164 -7.81 9.72 -6.41
C TRP A 164 -8.47 8.62 -5.57
N LYS A 165 -9.58 8.06 -6.06
CA LYS A 165 -10.22 6.89 -5.43
C LYS A 165 -9.28 5.69 -5.42
N ASP A 166 -8.63 5.40 -6.55
CA ASP A 166 -7.66 4.29 -6.66
C ASP A 166 -6.45 4.54 -5.75
N PHE A 167 -5.94 5.78 -5.74
CA PHE A 167 -4.86 6.18 -4.86
C PHE A 167 -5.17 5.94 -3.38
N HIS A 168 -6.31 6.42 -2.88
CA HIS A 168 -6.71 6.21 -1.49
C HIS A 168 -6.96 4.74 -1.15
N ALA A 169 -7.54 3.97 -2.07
CA ALA A 169 -7.70 2.52 -1.89
C ALA A 169 -6.35 1.79 -1.75
N ALA A 170 -5.37 2.17 -2.57
CA ALA A 170 -4.03 1.62 -2.52
C ALA A 170 -3.30 2.00 -1.21
N MET A 171 -3.37 3.27 -0.79
CA MET A 171 -2.82 3.74 0.49
C MET A 171 -3.44 2.99 1.69
N GLY A 172 -4.77 2.81 1.68
CA GLY A 172 -5.47 2.06 2.72
C GLY A 172 -5.02 0.60 2.79
N SER A 173 -4.89 -0.05 1.64
CA SER A 173 -4.39 -1.43 1.53
C SER A 173 -2.94 -1.54 2.03
N TRP A 174 -2.10 -0.57 1.70
CA TRP A 174 -0.71 -0.52 2.17
C TRP A 174 -0.62 -0.38 3.68
N HIS A 175 -1.37 0.54 4.29
CA HIS A 175 -1.41 0.67 5.74
C HIS A 175 -1.94 -0.60 6.43
N ALA A 176 -2.95 -1.26 5.86
CA ALA A 176 -3.47 -2.51 6.40
C ALA A 176 -2.40 -3.62 6.38
N GLN A 177 -1.71 -3.81 5.25
CA GLN A 177 -0.63 -4.78 5.12
C GLN A 177 0.51 -4.51 6.10
N ARG A 178 0.82 -3.23 6.38
CA ARG A 178 1.85 -2.86 7.36
C ARG A 178 1.47 -3.14 8.80
N ARG A 179 0.22 -2.87 9.18
CA ARG A 179 -0.27 -3.23 10.52
C ARG A 179 -0.23 -4.75 10.73
N SER A 180 -0.69 -5.53 9.76
CA SER A 180 -0.67 -6.99 9.85
C SER A 180 0.75 -7.56 9.95
N SER A 181 1.69 -7.05 9.14
CA SER A 181 3.09 -7.50 9.17
C SER A 181 3.76 -7.21 10.53
N GLN A 182 3.46 -6.05 11.14
CA GLN A 182 3.98 -5.69 12.46
C GLN A 182 3.35 -6.53 13.57
N ALA A 183 2.04 -6.76 13.51
CA ALA A 183 1.36 -7.63 14.46
C ALA A 183 1.93 -9.05 14.42
N LEU A 184 2.12 -9.60 13.21
CA LEU A 184 2.75 -10.91 13.03
C LEU A 184 4.18 -10.93 13.55
N THR A 185 4.99 -9.92 13.23
CA THR A 185 6.36 -9.83 13.74
C THR A 185 6.39 -9.79 15.26
N ARG A 186 5.55 -8.96 15.90
CA ARG A 186 5.45 -8.90 17.37
C ARG A 186 5.00 -10.23 17.98
N TRP A 187 4.09 -10.95 17.32
CA TRP A 187 3.66 -12.27 17.76
C TRP A 187 4.79 -13.31 17.65
N LEU A 188 5.55 -13.29 16.55
CA LEU A 188 6.69 -14.20 16.33
C LEU A 188 7.89 -13.90 17.23
N THR A 189 8.16 -12.63 17.53
CA THR A 189 9.33 -12.20 18.31
C THR A 189 9.04 -11.94 19.77
N GLY A 190 7.76 -11.89 20.15
CA GLY A 190 7.33 -11.81 21.55
C GLY A 190 7.67 -13.11 22.25
N LYS A 191 8.61 -13.07 23.21
CA LYS A 191 8.68 -14.11 24.26
C LYS A 191 7.30 -14.20 24.92
N PRO A 192 6.82 -15.39 25.32
CA PRO A 192 5.62 -15.48 26.14
C PRO A 192 5.86 -14.62 27.38
N GLU A 193 5.08 -13.56 27.53
CA GLU A 193 4.97 -12.86 28.80
C GLU A 193 4.25 -13.84 29.71
N VAL A 194 5.03 -14.62 30.47
CA VAL A 194 4.50 -15.34 31.62
C VAL A 194 4.01 -14.24 32.54
N ALA A 195 2.70 -13.98 32.50
CA ALA A 195 2.07 -13.11 33.46
C ALA A 195 2.48 -13.65 34.83
N ALA A 196 3.26 -12.85 35.57
CA ALA A 196 3.53 -13.15 36.95
C ALA A 196 2.17 -13.20 37.64
N VAL A 197 1.69 -14.40 37.92
CA VAL A 197 0.56 -14.61 38.81
C VAL A 197 1.03 -14.06 40.13
N ALA A 198 0.50 -12.90 40.51
CA ALA A 198 0.66 -12.38 41.85
C ALA A 198 0.00 -13.42 42.77
N VAL A 199 0.83 -14.17 43.48
CA VAL A 199 0.38 -14.91 44.65
C VAL A 199 -0.01 -13.82 45.64
N VAL A 200 -1.31 -13.54 45.72
CA VAL A 200 -1.87 -12.77 46.82
C VAL A 200 -1.82 -13.69 48.04
N ASP A 201 -0.92 -13.37 48.97
CA ASP A 201 -0.94 -13.97 50.29
C ASP A 201 -2.33 -13.73 50.89
N LEU A 202 -3.06 -14.83 51.11
CA LEU A 202 -4.29 -14.81 51.88
C LEU A 202 -3.89 -14.46 53.31
N VAL A 203 -4.14 -13.22 53.70
CA VAL A 203 -4.14 -12.82 55.10
C VAL A 203 -5.27 -13.61 55.76
N GLU A 204 -4.94 -14.50 56.69
CA GLU A 204 -5.91 -15.13 57.58
C GLU A 204 -6.55 -14.01 58.42
N GLU A 205 -7.73 -13.54 58.01
CA GLU A 205 -8.59 -12.81 58.92
C GLU A 205 -9.43 -13.82 59.71
N ASP A 206 -9.22 -13.80 61.04
CA ASP A 206 -9.99 -14.53 62.03
C ASP A 206 -11.50 -14.29 61.84
N ILE A 207 -12.20 -15.30 61.35
CA ILE A 207 -13.66 -15.31 61.28
C ILE A 207 -14.19 -15.62 62.69
N PRO A 208 -14.97 -14.73 63.34
CA PRO A 208 -15.57 -15.03 64.61
C PRO A 208 -16.72 -16.03 64.41
N VAL A 209 -16.72 -17.10 65.20
CA VAL A 209 -17.80 -18.11 65.24
C VAL A 209 -18.97 -17.55 66.07
N PRO A 210 -20.18 -17.35 65.50
CA PRO A 210 -21.36 -17.12 66.31
C PRO A 210 -22.04 -18.46 66.65
N ALA A 211 -22.46 -18.56 67.91
CA ALA A 211 -23.10 -19.74 68.46
C ALA A 211 -24.62 -19.76 68.28
N THR A 212 -25.15 -20.98 68.18
CA THR A 212 -26.49 -21.49 68.52
C THR A 212 -27.66 -21.38 67.52
N ASP A 213 -28.27 -22.57 67.35
CA ASP A 213 -29.69 -22.94 67.21
C ASP A 213 -30.59 -22.23 66.19
N SER A 214 -30.96 -22.96 65.14
CA SER A 214 -32.30 -23.56 65.01
C SER A 214 -32.64 -23.85 63.54
N VAL A 215 -33.40 -24.93 63.36
CA VAL A 215 -33.81 -25.53 62.10
C VAL A 215 -34.93 -24.71 61.45
N VAL A 216 -34.80 -24.37 60.17
CA VAL A 216 -35.94 -24.17 59.26
C VAL A 216 -35.55 -24.48 57.82
N ASP A 217 -36.55 -24.98 57.13
CA ASP A 217 -36.56 -25.77 55.92
C ASP A 217 -36.70 -24.89 54.65
N VAL A 218 -36.61 -25.54 53.48
CA VAL A 218 -37.46 -25.27 52.28
C VAL A 218 -36.95 -24.32 51.16
N VAL A 219 -36.55 -25.01 50.06
CA VAL A 219 -36.73 -24.85 48.58
C VAL A 219 -35.89 -23.90 47.70
N ALA A 220 -35.35 -24.54 46.64
CA ALA A 220 -35.24 -24.15 45.21
C ALA A 220 -34.63 -22.78 44.84
N ALA A 221 -33.84 -22.62 43.77
CA ALA A 221 -33.88 -23.29 42.48
C ALA A 221 -32.51 -23.25 41.79
N ALA A 222 -32.31 -24.22 40.90
CA ALA A 222 -31.19 -24.34 39.99
C ALA A 222 -31.23 -23.29 38.85
N SER A 223 -30.07 -22.93 38.33
CA SER A 223 -29.69 -23.04 36.89
C SER A 223 -28.38 -22.26 36.67
N GLU A 224 -27.29 -22.99 36.45
CA GLU A 224 -26.62 -23.16 35.13
C GLU A 224 -25.77 -21.93 34.77
N GLY A 225 -24.45 -22.02 34.56
CA GLY A 225 -23.63 -23.18 34.22
C GLY A 225 -22.62 -22.73 33.18
N THR A 226 -21.48 -22.18 33.61
CA THR A 226 -20.32 -21.93 32.75
C THR A 226 -19.64 -23.26 32.46
N ALA A 227 -19.51 -23.61 31.17
CA ALA A 227 -18.84 -24.83 30.72
C ALA A 227 -17.35 -24.82 31.10
N VAL A 228 -16.94 -25.87 31.82
CA VAL A 228 -15.53 -26.21 32.06
C VAL A 228 -15.05 -27.09 30.92
N MET A 229 -14.05 -26.63 30.18
CA MET A 229 -13.35 -27.44 29.17
C MET A 229 -12.28 -28.27 29.89
N VAL A 230 -12.49 -29.59 29.96
CA VAL A 230 -11.48 -30.56 30.42
C VAL A 230 -10.60 -30.91 29.22
N VAL A 231 -9.29 -30.67 29.35
CA VAL A 231 -8.28 -31.19 28.41
C VAL A 231 -7.60 -32.36 29.09
N ASP A 232 -7.78 -33.53 28.48
CA ASP A 232 -7.14 -34.79 28.86
C ASP A 232 -5.71 -34.80 28.30
N LEU A 233 -4.73 -35.07 29.16
CA LEU A 233 -3.34 -35.33 28.78
C LEU A 233 -2.99 -36.72 29.31
N CYS A 234 -2.98 -37.69 28.41
CA CYS A 234 -2.29 -38.96 28.63
C CYS A 234 -0.96 -38.96 27.90
N GLU A 235 0.02 -39.53 28.60
CA GLU A 235 1.44 -39.72 28.30
C GLU A 235 1.74 -40.48 27.00
#